data_AF-A0A537NGA8-F1
#
_entry.id   AF-A0A537NGA8-F1
#
_cell.length_a   1.000
_cell.length_b   1.000
_cell.length_c   1.000
_cell.angle_alpha   90.00
_cell.angle_beta   90.00
_cell.angle_gamma   90.00
#
_symmetry.space_group_name_H-M   'P 1'
#
loop_
_entity.id
_entity.type
_entity.pdbx_description
1 polymer ?
#
loop_
_entity_poly.entity_id
_entity_poly.type
_entity_poly.pdbx_seq_one_letter_code
_entity_poly.pdbx_strand_id
1 'polypeptide(L)'
;PAVTHVDYSARVQTVDRRTNPRYHGLLSAFKARTGCGVLVNTSFNVRGEPIVCTPEDAFRCFMGTQIDLLVCGNAFLEKSAQDASRTEDYKNRYALD
;
A
#
# COMPACT_ATOMS: atom_id res chain seq x y z
N PRO A 1 6.05 -19.27 -1.61
CA PRO A 1 4.75 -18.58 -1.75
C PRO A 1 4.72 -17.31 -0.88
N ALA A 2 4.27 -16.17 -1.43
CA ALA A 2 4.41 -14.86 -0.78
C ALA A 2 3.28 -14.51 0.23
N VAL A 3 2.17 -15.24 0.20
CA VAL A 3 0.94 -14.95 0.99
C VAL A 3 0.55 -16.07 1.96
N THR A 4 1.36 -17.12 2.06
CA THR A 4 1.12 -18.25 2.96
C THR A 4 2.30 -18.38 3.92
N HIS A 5 2.03 -18.84 5.14
CA HIS A 5 3.07 -19.28 6.06
C HIS A 5 3.70 -20.60 5.59
N VAL A 6 4.77 -21.02 6.26
CA VAL A 6 5.49 -22.28 5.97
C VAL A 6 4.57 -23.51 6.08
N ASP A 7 3.52 -23.41 6.91
CA ASP A 7 2.49 -24.43 7.13
C ASP A 7 1.32 -24.36 6.13
N TYR A 8 1.42 -23.53 5.09
CA TYR A 8 0.38 -23.27 4.07
C TYR A 8 -0.86 -22.51 4.56
N SER A 9 -0.89 -22.04 5.81
CA SER A 9 -1.98 -21.17 6.29
C SER A 9 -1.89 -19.75 5.69
N ALA A 10 -3.02 -19.06 5.61
CA ALA A 10 -3.10 -17.66 5.18
C ALA A 10 -4.19 -16.90 5.93
N ARG A 11 -3.97 -15.60 6.16
CA ARG A 11 -4.99 -14.69 6.69
C ARG A 11 -5.69 -13.98 5.54
N VAL A 12 -6.80 -14.54 5.08
CA VAL A 12 -7.50 -14.07 3.89
C VAL A 12 -8.45 -12.93 4.23
N GLN A 13 -8.40 -11.86 3.43
CA GLN A 13 -9.43 -10.83 3.38
C GLN A 13 -10.23 -10.99 2.09
N THR A 14 -11.54 -11.20 2.19
CA THR A 14 -12.44 -11.17 1.04
C THR A 14 -12.94 -9.74 0.79
N VAL A 15 -13.06 -9.37 -0.48
CA VAL A 15 -13.50 -8.04 -0.91
C VAL A 15 -14.77 -8.21 -1.73
N ASP A 16 -15.87 -7.66 -1.25
CA ASP A 16 -17.16 -7.73 -1.93
C ASP A 16 -17.39 -6.49 -2.83
N ARG A 17 -17.98 -6.71 -4.00
CA ARG A 17 -18.20 -5.64 -4.98
C ARG A 17 -19.19 -4.57 -4.49
N ARG A 18 -20.17 -4.95 -3.68
CA ARG A 18 -21.20 -4.02 -3.18
C ARG A 18 -20.64 -3.13 -2.06
N THR A 19 -19.74 -3.65 -1.22
CA THR A 19 -19.16 -2.88 -0.12
C THR A 19 -17.88 -2.14 -0.50
N ASN A 20 -17.07 -2.66 -1.43
CA ASN A 20 -15.83 -2.02 -1.87
C ASN A 20 -15.63 -2.18 -3.39
N PRO A 21 -16.40 -1.47 -4.22
CA PRO A 21 -16.40 -1.64 -5.67
C PRO A 21 -15.05 -1.29 -6.32
N ARG A 22 -14.34 -0.27 -5.81
CA ARG A 22 -13.04 0.14 -6.37
C ARG A 22 -11.97 -0.92 -6.13
N TYR A 23 -11.90 -1.46 -4.91
CA TYR A 23 -10.90 -2.48 -4.58
C TYR A 23 -11.22 -3.84 -5.23
N HIS A 24 -12.51 -4.20 -5.32
CA HIS A 24 -12.93 -5.36 -6.12
C HIS A 24 -12.57 -5.20 -7.60
N GLY A 25 -12.75 -4.00 -8.16
CA GLY A 25 -12.35 -3.67 -9.54
C GLY A 25 -10.85 -3.86 -9.78
N LEU A 26 -10.01 -3.42 -8.84
CA LEU A 26 -8.56 -3.64 -8.87
C LEU A 26 -8.22 -5.14 -8.91
N LEU A 27 -8.78 -5.94 -8.00
CA LEU A 27 -8.53 -7.39 -7.96
C LEU A 27 -9.00 -8.09 -9.24
N SER A 28 -10.13 -7.66 -9.80
CA SER A 28 -10.68 -8.20 -11.05
C SER A 28 -9.77 -7.88 -12.25
N ALA A 29 -9.28 -6.64 -12.34
CA ALA A 29 -8.36 -6.21 -13.39
C ALA A 29 -7.00 -6.91 -13.26
N PHE A 30 -6.51 -7.09 -12.03
CA PHE A 30 -5.29 -7.86 -11.75
C PHE A 30 -5.44 -9.32 -12.20
N LYS A 31 -6.54 -9.98 -11.83
CA LYS A 31 -6.86 -11.36 -12.28
C LYS A 31 -6.93 -11.48 -13.79
N ALA A 32 -7.56 -10.52 -14.48
CA ALA A 32 -7.67 -10.55 -15.94
C ALA A 32 -6.29 -10.48 -16.63
N ARG A 33 -5.31 -9.80 -16.01
CA ARG A 33 -3.95 -9.62 -16.56
C ARG A 33 -2.98 -10.73 -16.17
N THR A 34 -3.12 -11.31 -14.98
CA THR A 34 -2.12 -12.23 -14.40
C THR A 34 -2.64 -13.65 -14.18
N GLY A 35 -3.96 -13.87 -14.29
CA GLY A 35 -4.62 -15.10 -13.86
C GLY A 35 -4.80 -15.23 -12.34
N CYS A 36 -4.16 -14.37 -11.53
CA CYS A 36 -4.20 -14.40 -10.08
C CYS A 36 -5.15 -13.33 -9.53
N GLY A 37 -6.12 -13.72 -8.69
CA GLY A 37 -7.08 -12.79 -8.07
C GLY A 37 -6.72 -12.33 -6.66
N VAL A 38 -5.46 -12.48 -6.25
CA VAL A 38 -4.99 -12.22 -4.88
C VAL A 38 -3.83 -11.23 -4.91
N LEU A 39 -3.86 -10.25 -4.01
CA LEU A 39 -2.79 -9.29 -3.76
C LEU A 39 -2.38 -9.36 -2.29
N VAL A 40 -1.11 -9.09 -2.02
CA VAL A 40 -0.63 -8.83 -0.66
C VAL A 40 -1.22 -7.50 -0.19
N ASN A 41 -1.86 -7.50 0.97
CA ASN A 41 -2.36 -6.30 1.62
C ASN A 41 -1.64 -6.13 2.96
N THR A 42 -0.85 -5.07 3.10
CA THR A 42 -0.12 -4.74 4.33
C THR A 42 -0.51 -3.33 4.79
N SER A 43 -0.25 -3.01 6.06
CA SER A 43 -0.48 -1.67 6.59
C SER A 43 0.32 -0.64 5.79
N PHE A 44 -0.33 0.45 5.41
CA PHE A 44 0.34 1.58 4.79
C PHE A 44 0.87 2.51 5.89
N ASN A 45 2.07 2.21 6.36
CA ASN A 45 2.84 2.97 7.36
C ASN A 45 4.32 2.56 7.30
N VAL A 46 5.14 3.25 8.08
CA VAL A 46 6.49 2.78 8.44
C VAL A 46 6.51 2.27 9.89
N ARG A 47 7.54 1.49 10.24
CA ARG A 47 7.66 0.95 11.59
C ARG A 47 7.71 2.09 12.62
N GLY A 48 6.87 1.99 13.65
CA GLY A 48 6.74 3.00 14.69
C GLY A 48 5.63 4.02 14.44
N GLU A 49 4.93 3.96 13.30
CA GLU A 49 3.90 4.93 12.94
C GLU A 49 2.49 4.35 12.84
N PRO A 50 1.46 5.18 13.12
CA PRO A 50 0.08 4.81 12.82
C PRO A 50 -0.12 4.64 11.31
N ILE A 51 -1.20 3.95 10.95
CA ILE A 51 -1.66 3.87 9.55
C ILE A 51 -1.99 5.29 9.07
N VAL A 52 -1.64 5.60 7.82
CA VAL A 52 -1.92 6.90 7.19
C VAL A 52 -3.42 7.26 7.24
N CYS A 53 -3.73 8.52 7.55
CA CYS A 53 -5.11 9.00 7.65
C CYS A 53 -5.42 10.17 6.69
N THR A 54 -4.41 10.93 6.28
CA THR A 54 -4.55 12.07 5.36
C THR A 54 -3.76 11.85 4.07
N PRO A 55 -4.12 12.54 2.97
CA PRO A 55 -3.31 12.54 1.74
C PRO A 55 -1.86 12.98 1.99
N GLU A 56 -1.65 13.92 2.90
CA GLU A 56 -0.34 14.40 3.33
C GLU A 56 0.45 13.30 4.05
N ASP A 57 -0.17 12.51 4.92
CA ASP A 57 0.46 11.34 5.54
C ASP A 57 0.86 10.30 4.49
N ALA A 58 -0.05 10.02 3.55
CA ALA A 58 0.20 9.07 2.46
C ALA A 58 1.37 9.52 1.57
N PHE A 59 1.43 10.82 1.22
CA PHE A 59 2.52 11.38 0.43
C PHE A 59 3.86 11.33 1.19
N ARG A 60 3.88 11.69 2.48
CA ARG A 60 5.08 11.62 3.30
C ARG A 60 5.61 10.19 3.43
N CYS A 61 4.73 9.24 3.75
CA CYS A 61 5.08 7.81 3.82
C CYS A 61 5.62 7.30 2.48
N PHE A 62 4.96 7.65 1.38
CA PHE A 62 5.40 7.32 0.01
C PHE A 62 6.80 7.89 -0.30
N MET A 63 7.05 9.16 0.00
CA MET A 63 8.36 9.79 -0.24
C MET A 63 9.45 9.21 0.67
N GLY A 64 9.15 8.84 1.92
CA GLY A 64 10.09 8.27 2.88
C GLY A 64 10.40 6.78 2.75
N THR A 65 9.67 6.02 1.91
CA THR A 65 9.81 4.56 1.78
C THR A 65 10.38 4.12 0.42
N GLN A 66 10.36 2.83 0.10
CA GLN A 66 10.72 2.32 -1.24
C GLN A 66 9.48 2.05 -2.11
N ILE A 67 8.34 2.66 -1.81
CA ILE A 67 7.13 2.52 -2.62
C ILE A 67 7.33 3.24 -3.96
N ASP A 68 7.07 2.55 -5.06
CA ASP A 68 7.26 3.10 -6.41
C ASP A 68 6.10 4.01 -6.86
N LEU A 69 4.87 3.66 -6.48
CA LEU A 69 3.64 4.31 -6.93
C LEU A 69 2.70 4.62 -5.76
N LEU A 70 2.12 5.82 -5.76
CA LEU A 70 1.04 6.20 -4.84
C LEU A 70 -0.23 6.51 -5.63
N VAL A 71 -1.33 5.83 -5.26
CA VAL A 71 -2.67 6.13 -5.75
C VAL A 71 -3.51 6.65 -4.60
N CYS A 72 -3.91 7.93 -4.65
CA CYS A 72 -4.73 8.57 -3.62
C CYS A 72 -5.96 9.22 -4.26
N GLY A 73 -7.13 8.59 -4.09
CA GLY A 73 -8.35 9.06 -4.74
C GLY A 73 -8.25 8.96 -6.26
N ASN A 74 -8.11 10.11 -6.94
CA ASN A 74 -7.92 10.21 -8.39
C ASN A 74 -6.52 10.70 -8.77
N ALA A 75 -5.63 10.87 -7.79
CA ALA A 75 -4.23 11.19 -8.03
C ALA A 75 -3.41 9.91 -8.20
N PHE A 76 -2.49 9.93 -9.15
CA PHE A 76 -1.50 8.89 -9.42
C PHE A 76 -0.12 9.53 -9.45
N LEU A 77 0.78 9.07 -8.60
CA LEU A 77 2.12 9.62 -8.47
C LEU A 77 3.14 8.51 -8.68
N GLU A 78 4.11 8.77 -9.55
CA GLU A 78 5.30 7.94 -9.70
C GLU A 78 6.43 8.57 -8.90
N LYS A 79 7.15 7.75 -8.12
CA LYS A 79 8.22 8.25 -7.25
C LYS A 79 9.36 8.86 -8.06
N SER A 80 9.69 8.26 -9.19
CA SER A 80 10.66 8.75 -10.18
C SER A 80 10.34 10.14 -10.73
N ALA A 81 9.07 10.54 -10.70
CA ALA A 81 8.60 11.85 -11.17
C ALA A 81 8.49 12.90 -10.06
N GLN A 82 8.76 12.54 -8.79
CA GLN A 82 8.71 13.47 -7.67
C GLN A 82 10.08 14.11 -7.42
N ASP A 83 10.06 15.34 -6.91
CA ASP A 83 11.27 16.00 -6.43
C ASP A 83 11.79 15.32 -5.16
N ALA A 84 12.98 14.72 -5.25
CA ALA A 84 13.65 14.04 -4.15
C ALA A 84 13.93 14.96 -2.95
N SER A 85 14.02 16.28 -3.17
CA SER A 85 14.20 17.27 -2.09
C SER A 85 13.03 17.30 -1.11
N ARG A 86 11.86 16.81 -1.52
CA ARG A 86 10.64 16.71 -0.71
C ARG A 86 10.61 15.46 0.17
N THR A 87 11.69 14.68 0.18
CA THR A 87 11.84 13.53 1.07
C THR A 87 12.16 14.04 2.48
N GLU A 88 11.26 13.82 3.43
CA GLU A 88 11.53 14.06 4.84
C GLU A 88 12.24 12.83 5.44
N ASP A 89 13.30 13.06 6.23
CA ASP A 89 14.01 11.98 6.92
C ASP A 89 13.19 11.50 8.13
N TYR A 90 12.53 10.36 7.97
CA TYR A 90 11.44 9.90 8.84
C TYR A 90 11.90 8.95 9.97
N LYS A 91 13.18 8.53 9.96
CA LYS A 91 13.68 7.43 10.80
C LYS A 91 13.63 7.68 12.32
N ASN A 92 13.45 8.93 12.77
CA ASN A 92 13.63 9.32 14.17
C ASN A 92 12.41 10.04 14.79
N ARG A 93 11.24 10.04 14.15
CA ARG A 93 10.11 10.87 14.62
C ARG A 93 9.30 10.22 15.75
N TYR A 94 9.33 8.89 15.85
CA TYR A 94 8.62 8.13 16.87
C TYR A 94 9.59 7.18 17.56
N ALA A 95 9.45 7.05 18.88
CA ALA A 95 10.20 6.06 19.63
C ALA A 95 9.85 4.66 19.11
N LEU A 96 10.87 3.85 18.84
CA LEU A 96 10.69 2.43 18.55
C LEU A 96 10.49 1.72 19.88
N ASP A 97 9.31 1.14 20.09
CA ASP A 97 9.07 0.14 21.13
C ASP A 97 9.82 -1.18 20.80
#